data_AF-A0A844ATR8-F1
#
_entry.id   AF-A0A844ATR8-F1
#
_cell.length_a   1.000
_cell.length_b   1.000
_cell.length_c   1.000
_cell.angle_alpha   90.00
_cell.angle_beta   90.00
_cell.angle_gamma   90.00
#
_symmetry.space_group_name_H-M   'P 1'
#
loop_
_entity.id
_entity.type
_entity.pdbx_description
1 polymer ?
#
loop_
_entity_poly.entity_id
_entity_poly.type
_entity_poly.pdbx_seq_one_letter_code
_entity_poly.pdbx_strand_id
1 'polypeptide(L)'
;MLRFNHQETIAVEEKRKDLTSEQQRRLLQKLVERLSQEHPDFYYQSTSEIAAQLENYILQKDKLSFDDRTLLAPLSRYDIQLLLRLK
;
A
#
# COMPACT_ATOMS: atom_id res chain seq x y z
N MET A 1 20.97 -25.04 -27.87
CA MET A 1 20.47 -23.67 -27.60
C MET A 1 19.18 -23.78 -26.80
N LEU A 2 19.23 -23.53 -25.48
CA LEU A 2 18.00 -23.41 -24.69
C LEU A 2 17.33 -22.08 -25.05
N ARG A 3 16.17 -22.13 -25.70
CA ARG A 3 15.27 -20.98 -25.80
C ARG A 3 14.63 -20.81 -24.42
N PHE A 4 15.16 -19.91 -23.61
CA PHE A 4 14.48 -19.47 -22.40
C PHE A 4 13.17 -18.80 -22.83
N ASN A 5 12.04 -19.39 -22.44
CA ASN A 5 10.70 -18.91 -22.76
C ASN A 5 10.46 -17.57 -22.08
N HIS A 6 10.48 -16.51 -22.89
CA HIS A 6 10.16 -15.14 -22.47
C HIS A 6 8.75 -15.00 -21.85
N GLN A 7 7.86 -15.96 -22.06
CA GLN A 7 6.51 -15.99 -21.48
C GLN A 7 6.48 -16.39 -19.99
N GLU A 8 7.44 -17.20 -19.52
CA GLU A 8 7.46 -17.66 -18.12
C GLU A 8 7.96 -16.57 -17.16
N THR A 9 8.84 -15.68 -17.63
CA THR A 9 9.35 -14.55 -16.83
C THR A 9 8.27 -13.50 -16.60
N ILE A 10 7.48 -13.16 -17.62
CA ILE A 10 6.42 -12.13 -17.53
C ILE A 10 5.34 -12.55 -16.53
N ALA A 11 4.88 -13.80 -16.59
CA ALA A 11 3.83 -14.30 -15.70
C ALA A 11 4.25 -14.31 -14.22
N VAL A 12 5.52 -14.58 -13.92
CA VAL A 12 6.04 -14.56 -12.55
C VAL A 12 6.16 -13.12 -12.03
N GLU A 13 6.58 -12.18 -12.87
CA GLU A 13 6.68 -10.77 -12.52
C GLU A 13 5.31 -10.15 -12.25
N GLU A 14 4.31 -10.43 -13.10
CA GLU A 14 2.93 -9.97 -12.88
C GLU A 14 2.38 -10.51 -11.56
N LYS A 15 2.50 -11.82 -11.31
CA LYS A 15 2.03 -12.44 -10.07
C LYS A 15 2.68 -11.85 -8.81
N ARG A 16 3.96 -11.46 -8.89
CA ARG A 16 4.66 -10.78 -7.78
C ARG A 16 4.14 -9.37 -7.55
N LYS A 17 3.81 -8.65 -8.62
CA LYS A 17 3.23 -7.30 -8.55
C LYS A 17 1.84 -7.33 -7.93
N ASP A 18 1.00 -8.28 -8.31
CA ASP A 18 -0.32 -8.48 -7.70
C ASP A 18 -0.22 -8.82 -6.21
N LEU A 19 0.69 -9.73 -5.85
CA LEU A 19 0.90 -10.10 -4.46
C LEU A 19 1.37 -8.92 -3.61
N THR A 20 2.31 -8.14 -4.13
CA THR A 20 2.80 -6.91 -3.47
C THR A 20 1.67 -5.90 -3.29
N SER A 21 0.86 -5.69 -4.33
CA SER A 21 -0.26 -4.73 -4.30
C SER A 21 -1.32 -5.12 -3.28
N GLU A 22 -1.64 -6.41 -3.17
CA GLU A 22 -2.57 -6.92 -2.15
C GLU A 22 -1.99 -6.80 -0.73
N GLN A 23 -0.69 -7.08 -0.55
CA GLN A 23 -0.02 -6.89 0.74
C GLN A 23 -0.05 -5.42 1.18
N GLN A 24 0.29 -4.51 0.27
CA GLN A 24 0.21 -3.06 0.47
C GLN A 24 -1.21 -2.63 0.82
N ARG A 25 -2.21 -3.08 0.07
CA ARG A 25 -3.63 -2.77 0.33
C ARG A 25 -4.05 -3.19 1.74
N ARG A 26 -3.75 -4.43 2.13
CA ARG A 26 -4.09 -4.94 3.46
C ARG A 26 -3.43 -4.15 4.59
N LEU A 27 -2.18 -3.76 4.40
CA LEU A 27 -1.48 -2.94 5.39
C LEU A 27 -2.09 -1.54 5.49
N LEU A 28 -2.39 -0.90 4.35
CA LEU A 28 -3.09 0.40 4.33
C LEU A 28 -4.45 0.33 5.04
N GLN A 29 -5.23 -0.73 4.81
CA GLN A 29 -6.51 -0.92 5.51
C GLN A 29 -6.34 -1.01 7.03
N LYS A 30 -5.37 -1.79 7.51
CA LYS A 30 -5.07 -1.88 8.95
C LYS A 30 -4.64 -0.53 9.54
N LEU A 31 -3.88 0.28 8.79
CA LEU A 31 -3.49 1.62 9.22
C LEU A 31 -4.69 2.56 9.28
N VAL A 32 -5.60 2.50 8.31
CA VAL A 32 -6.87 3.26 8.35
C VAL A 32 -7.68 2.88 9.58
N GLU A 33 -7.84 1.58 9.86
CA GLU A 33 -8.58 1.10 11.03
C GLU A 33 -7.95 1.60 12.34
N ARG A 34 -6.63 1.48 12.48
CA ARG A 34 -5.90 1.99 13.65
C ARG A 34 -6.09 3.50 13.81
N LEU A 35 -5.86 4.28 12.76
CA LEU A 35 -6.00 5.73 12.80
C LEU A 35 -7.44 6.16 13.09
N SER A 36 -8.43 5.40 12.61
CA SER A 36 -9.85 5.65 12.91
C SER A 36 -10.21 5.37 14.38
N GLN A 37 -9.52 4.43 15.02
CA GLN A 37 -9.68 4.17 16.46
C GLN A 37 -9.04 5.27 17.32
N GLU A 38 -7.88 5.79 16.88
CA GLU A 38 -7.16 6.86 17.57
C GLU A 38 -7.81 8.25 17.35
N HIS A 39 -8.40 8.46 16.15
CA HIS A 39 -9.01 9.71 15.72
C HIS A 39 -10.37 9.44 15.05
N PRO A 40 -11.50 9.59 15.75
CA PRO A 40 -12.83 9.27 15.23
C PRO A 40 -13.20 10.04 13.95
N ASP A 41 -12.69 11.25 13.79
CA ASP A 41 -12.89 12.09 12.59
C ASP A 41 -12.27 11.49 11.32
N PHE A 42 -11.29 10.60 11.46
CA PHE A 42 -10.55 10.00 10.33
C PHE A 42 -11.46 9.14 9.44
N TYR A 43 -12.46 8.48 10.04
CA TYR A 43 -13.35 7.59 9.30
C TYR A 43 -14.32 8.33 8.37
N TYR A 44 -14.62 9.61 8.66
CA TYR A 44 -15.58 10.42 7.91
C TYR A 44 -14.94 11.25 6.79
N GLN A 45 -13.63 11.16 6.63
CA GLN A 45 -12.88 11.94 5.66
C GLN A 45 -12.94 11.34 4.25
N SER A 46 -12.71 12.18 3.25
CA SER A 46 -12.59 11.71 1.88
C SER A 46 -11.38 10.79 1.71
N THR A 47 -11.44 9.86 0.75
CA THR A 47 -10.30 8.96 0.47
C THR A 47 -9.02 9.73 0.13
N SER A 48 -9.14 10.91 -0.49
CA SER A 48 -8.01 11.79 -0.81
C SER A 48 -7.33 12.37 0.43
N GLU A 49 -8.10 12.65 1.49
CA GLU A 49 -7.60 13.16 2.78
C GLU A 49 -6.98 12.03 3.61
N ILE A 50 -7.63 10.87 3.64
CA ILE A 50 -7.09 9.65 4.27
C ILE A 50 -5.74 9.29 3.64
N ALA A 51 -5.65 9.31 2.30
CA ALA A 51 -4.40 9.03 1.59
C ALA A 51 -3.28 10.02 1.94
N ALA A 52 -3.61 11.32 2.08
CA ALA A 52 -2.63 12.34 2.46
C ALA A 52 -2.09 12.11 3.89
N GLN A 53 -2.97 11.76 4.81
CA GLN A 53 -2.57 11.51 6.20
C GLN A 53 -1.78 10.22 6.33
N LEU A 54 -2.13 9.17 5.60
CA LEU A 54 -1.36 7.94 5.55
C LEU A 54 0.03 8.17 4.96
N GLU A 55 0.16 8.92 3.87
CA GLU A 55 1.47 9.29 3.31
C GLU A 55 2.34 9.97 4.38
N ASN A 56 1.78 10.97 5.08
CA ASN A 56 2.48 11.63 6.18
C ASN A 56 2.85 10.67 7.33
N TYR A 57 1.95 9.77 7.70
CA TYR A 57 2.19 8.76 8.72
C TYR A 57 3.30 7.78 8.33
N ILE A 58 3.35 7.37 7.06
CA ILE A 58 4.37 6.47 6.51
C ILE A 58 5.74 7.15 6.50
N LEU A 59 5.79 8.44 6.18
CA LEU A 59 7.00 9.25 6.22
C LEU A 59 7.53 9.48 7.65
N GLN A 60 6.69 9.37 8.68
CA GLN A 60 7.11 9.48 10.07
C GLN A 60 7.86 8.21 10.53
N LYS A 61 9.19 8.36 10.64
CA LYS A 61 10.16 7.28 10.89
C LYS A 61 10.11 6.60 12.27
N ASP A 62 9.12 6.88 13.12
CA ASP A 62 8.96 6.18 14.40
C ASP A 62 7.65 5.39 14.56
N LYS A 63 6.74 5.43 13.58
CA LYS A 63 5.40 4.84 13.72
C LYS A 63 5.18 3.46 13.08
N LEU A 64 6.11 3.01 12.24
CA LEU A 64 6.01 1.76 11.47
C LEU A 64 7.26 0.92 11.65
N SER A 65 7.11 -0.40 11.52
CA SER A 65 8.25 -1.32 11.44
C SER A 65 9.07 -1.05 10.17
N PHE A 66 10.32 -1.51 10.15
CA PHE A 66 11.18 -1.38 8.97
C PHE A 66 10.58 -2.09 7.74
N ASP A 67 10.01 -3.27 7.94
CA ASP A 67 9.38 -4.06 6.87
C ASP A 67 8.14 -3.36 6.31
N ASP A 68 7.25 -2.86 7.17
CA ASP A 68 6.04 -2.14 6.75
C ASP A 68 6.40 -0.88 5.95
N ARG A 69 7.45 -0.17 6.38
CA ARG A 69 7.95 0.98 5.63
C ARG A 69 8.51 0.60 4.29
N THR A 70 9.31 -0.45 4.22
CA THR A 70 9.92 -0.90 2.96
C THR A 70 8.82 -1.30 1.97
N LEU A 71 7.76 -1.94 2.46
CA LEU A 71 6.61 -2.34 1.66
C LEU A 71 5.81 -1.12 1.12
N LEU A 72 5.64 -0.07 1.93
CA LEU A 72 4.85 1.11 1.57
C LEU A 72 5.64 2.26 0.94
N ALA A 73 6.97 2.30 1.11
CA ALA A 73 7.86 3.33 0.58
C ALA A 73 7.71 3.62 -0.92
N PRO A 74 7.46 2.64 -1.82
CA PRO A 74 7.28 2.95 -3.24
C PRO A 74 5.92 3.58 -3.58
N LEU A 75 4.97 3.63 -2.64
CA LEU A 75 3.64 4.17 -2.91
C LEU A 75 3.63 5.69 -2.83
N SER A 76 3.15 6.34 -3.88
CA SER A 76 2.77 7.74 -3.83
C SER A 76 1.40 7.91 -3.18
N ARG A 77 1.05 9.14 -2.76
CA ARG A 77 -0.32 9.48 -2.37
C ARG A 77 -1.39 8.99 -3.36
N TYR A 78 -1.13 9.09 -4.66
CA TYR A 78 -2.06 8.64 -5.70
C TYR A 78 -2.24 7.11 -5.65
N ASP A 79 -1.15 6.36 -5.49
CA ASP A 79 -1.19 4.90 -5.38
C ASP A 79 -1.95 4.46 -4.12
N ILE A 80 -1.68 5.12 -2.98
CA ILE A 80 -2.41 4.90 -1.72
C ILE A 80 -3.92 5.13 -1.94
N GLN A 81 -4.28 6.25 -2.57
CA GLN A 81 -5.67 6.57 -2.85
C GLN A 81 -6.31 5.50 -3.77
N LEU A 82 -5.62 5.08 -4.82
CA LEU A 82 -6.12 4.07 -5.75
C LEU A 82 -6.36 2.74 -5.02
N LEU A 83 -5.38 2.27 -4.24
CA LEU A 83 -5.47 1.02 -3.46
C LEU A 83 -6.60 1.06 -2.42
N LEU A 84 -6.90 2.22 -1.83
CA LEU A 84 -8.01 2.39 -0.89
C LEU A 84 -9.39 2.40 -1.55
N ARG A 85 -9.49 2.80 -2.83
CA ARG A 85 -10.75 2.80 -3.59
C ARG A 85 -11.12 1.41 -4.10
N LEU A 86 -10.13 0.56 -4.34
CA LEU A 86 -10.30 -0.83 -4.75
C LEU A 86 -10.69 -1.69 -3.53
N LYS A 87 -11.89 -1.47 -2.99
CA LYS A 87 -12.50 -2.34 -1.97
C LYS A 87 -12.90 -3.68 -2.59
#